data_AF-A0AAW3JNN0-F1
#
_entry.id   AF-A0AAW3JNN0-F1
#
_cell.length_a   1.000
_cell.length_b   1.000
_cell.length_c   1.000
_cell.angle_alpha   90.00
_cell.angle_beta   90.00
_cell.angle_gamma   90.00
#
_symmetry.space_group_name_H-M   'P 1'
#
loop_
_entity.id
_entity.type
_entity.pdbx_description
1 polymer ?
#
loop_
_entity_poly.entity_id
_entity_poly.type
_entity_poly.pdbx_seq_one_letter_code
_entity_poly.pdbx_strand_id
1 'polypeptide(L)' 'MSMLECFFSNKYKDRGDLFEGLDIWKDEKYRKLQGTYPLIFLSFAKIKQNTYEGAVKQIKNELINLYNEK' A
#
# COMPACT_ATOMS: atom_id res chain seq x y z
N MET A 1 9.07 -6.96 -0.71
CA MET A 1 9.22 -5.93 0.33
C MET A 1 9.61 -4.64 -0.38
N SER A 2 8.67 -3.71 -0.56
CA SER A 2 8.97 -2.42 -1.22
C SER A 2 9.28 -1.36 -0.16
N MET A 3 10.14 -0.39 -0.47
CA MET A 3 10.46 0.70 0.46
C MET A 3 9.20 1.50 0.87
N LEU A 4 8.26 1.66 -0.07
CA LEU A 4 6.95 2.28 0.19
C LEU A 4 6.12 1.47 1.19
N GLU A 5 6.17 0.15 1.11
CA GLU A 5 5.53 -0.74 2.08
C GLU A 5 6.07 -0.50 3.48
N CYS A 6 7.39 -0.59 3.64
CA CYS A 6 8.04 -0.42 4.93
C CYS A 6 7.82 0.98 5.52
N PHE A 7 7.67 1.99 4.65
CA PHE A 7 7.50 3.36 5.11
C PHE A 7 6.06 3.65 5.52
N PHE A 8 5.07 3.31 4.70
CA PHE A 8 3.68 3.72 4.95
C PHE A 8 2.86 2.69 5.74
N SER A 9 3.15 1.39 5.59
CA SER A 9 2.30 0.34 6.15
C SER A 9 2.40 0.27 7.67
N ASN A 10 1.23 0.24 8.32
CA ASN A 10 1.08 -0.02 9.75
C ASN A 10 1.71 -1.34 10.24
N LYS A 11 2.00 -2.30 9.34
CA LYS A 11 2.76 -3.52 9.67
C LYS A 11 4.19 -3.23 10.14
N TYR A 12 4.76 -2.11 9.70
CA TYR A 12 6.11 -1.67 10.04
C TYR A 12 6.09 -0.48 10.99
N LYS A 13 4.99 -0.30 11.74
CA LYS A 13 4.95 0.71 12.79
C LYS A 13 6.13 0.52 13.74
N ASP A 14 6.73 1.62 14.15
CA ASP A 14 7.90 1.69 15.03
C ASP A 14 9.20 1.15 14.38
N ARG A 15 9.21 0.88 13.07
CA ARG A 15 10.42 0.53 12.28
C ARG A 15 11.10 1.76 11.67
N GLY A 16 11.18 2.83 12.45
CA GLY A 16 11.90 4.05 12.06
C GLY A 16 13.40 3.81 11.82
N ASP A 17 13.95 2.79 12.48
CA ASP A 17 15.33 2.31 12.33
C ASP A 17 15.71 2.05 10.86
N LEU A 18 14.75 1.61 10.04
CA LEU A 18 14.96 1.31 8.63
C LEU A 18 15.25 2.54 7.76
N PHE A 19 14.95 3.74 8.26
CA PHE A 19 15.06 4.99 7.51
C PHE A 19 16.10 5.95 8.09
N GLU A 20 16.74 5.60 9.21
CA GLU A 20 17.80 6.40 9.81
C GLU A 20 18.95 6.64 8.81
N GLY A 21 19.38 7.90 8.71
CA GLY A 21 20.42 8.32 7.75
C GLY A 21 19.93 8.64 6.34
N LEU A 22 18.69 8.31 5.98
CA LEU A 22 18.08 8.72 4.70
C LEU A 22 17.56 10.15 4.75
N ASP A 23 17.51 10.81 3.60
CA ASP A 23 17.01 12.19 3.50
C ASP A 23 15.57 12.35 4.00
N ILE A 24 14.71 11.34 3.78
CA ILE A 24 13.32 11.35 4.25
C ILE A 24 13.22 11.39 5.78
N TRP A 25 14.22 10.86 6.48
CA TRP A 25 14.22 10.80 7.95
C TRP A 25 14.71 12.10 8.58
N LYS A 26 15.26 13.04 7.80
CA LYS A 26 15.69 14.35 8.29
C LYS A 26 14.51 15.22 8.72
N ASP A 27 13.37 15.12 8.03
CA ASP A 27 12.15 15.89 8.34
C ASP A 27 11.22 15.13 9.30
N GLU A 28 10.86 15.78 10.41
CA GLU A 28 9.98 15.24 11.45
C GLU A 28 8.58 14.90 10.92
N LYS A 29 8.10 15.64 9.92
CA LYS A 29 6.81 15.38 9.28
C LYS A 29 6.73 13.96 8.73
N TYR A 30 7.80 13.51 8.08
CA TYR A 30 7.86 12.16 7.49
C TYR A 30 8.05 11.09 8.55
N ARG A 31 8.80 11.38 9.64
CA ARG A 31 8.89 10.45 10.79
C ARG A 31 7.52 10.16 11.40
N LYS A 32 6.68 11.19 11.55
CA LYS A 32 5.30 11.05 12.06
C LYS A 32 4.38 10.29 11.10
N LEU A 33 4.68 10.25 9.81
CA LEU A 33 3.89 9.53 8.80
C LEU A 33 4.26 8.05 8.72
N GLN A 34 5.45 7.66 9.17
CA GLN A 34 5.95 6.29 9.07
C GLN A 34 5.02 5.32 9.81
N GLY A 35 4.60 4.27 9.12
CA GLY A 35 3.77 3.20 9.67
C GLY A 35 2.37 3.64 10.14
N THR A 36 1.84 4.75 9.63
CA THR A 36 0.51 5.27 10.06
C THR A 36 -0.64 4.84 9.16
N TYR A 37 -0.38 4.32 7.96
CA TYR A 37 -1.43 4.00 7.00
C TYR A 37 -1.65 2.49 6.85
N PRO A 38 -2.91 2.03 6.76
CA PRO A 38 -3.21 0.71 6.23
C PRO A 38 -2.91 0.72 4.73
N LEU A 39 -1.91 -0.08 4.31
CA LEU A 39 -1.51 -0.18 2.91
C LEU A 39 -2.11 -1.42 2.25
N ILE A 40 -2.62 -1.27 1.04
CA ILE A 40 -3.20 -2.34 0.23
C ILE A 40 -2.41 -2.47 -1.06
N PHE A 41 -2.06 -3.71 -1.42
CA PHE A 41 -1.48 -4.03 -2.71
C PHE A 41 -2.56 -4.53 -3.66
N LEU A 42 -2.84 -3.75 -4.70
CA LEU A 42 -3.82 -4.12 -5.73
C LEU A 42 -3.10 -4.27 -7.07
N SER A 43 -3.30 -5.42 -7.73
CA SER A 43 -2.79 -5.68 -9.07
C SER A 43 -3.93 -5.74 -10.08
N PHE A 44 -3.78 -5.04 -11.20
CA PHE A 44 -4.73 -5.06 -12.31
C PHE A 44 -4.39 -6.07 -13.40
N ALA A 45 -3.35 -6.89 -13.22
CA ALA A 45 -2.92 -7.87 -14.23
C ALA A 45 -4.02 -8.89 -14.60
N LYS A 46 -4.96 -9.16 -13.69
CA LYS A 46 -6.10 -10.05 -13.92
C LYS A 46 -7.26 -9.38 -14.65
N ILE A 47 -7.23 -8.06 -14.82
CA ILE A 47 -8.32 -7.31 -15.44
C ILE A 47 -8.17 -7.34 -16.95
N LYS A 48 -9.05 -8.08 -17.63
CA LYS A 48 -9.02 -8.31 -19.09
C LYS A 48 -10.33 -7.90 -19.76
N GLN A 49 -10.83 -6.72 -19.42
CA GLN A 49 -12.13 -6.23 -19.89
C GLN A 49 -11.95 -5.21 -21.00
N ASN A 50 -12.82 -5.30 -22.01
CA ASN A 50 -12.84 -4.39 -23.16
C ASN A 50 -13.93 -3.31 -23.03
N THR A 51 -14.73 -3.36 -21.97
CA THR A 51 -15.75 -2.35 -21.65
C THR A 51 -15.45 -1.71 -20.31
N TYR A 52 -15.83 -0.42 -20.18
CA TYR A 52 -15.68 0.32 -18.93
C TYR A 52 -16.42 -0.35 -17.76
N GLU A 53 -17.68 -0.74 -18.00
CA GLU A 53 -18.52 -1.41 -17.00
C GLU A 53 -17.93 -2.74 -16.54
N GLY A 54 -17.41 -3.53 -17.49
CA GLY A 54 -16.71 -4.78 -17.20
C GLY A 54 -15.47 -4.55 -16.35
N ALA A 55 -14.65 -3.56 -16.70
CA ALA A 55 -13.43 -3.21 -15.96
C ALA A 55 -13.76 -2.79 -14.52
N VAL A 56 -14.72 -1.89 -14.33
CA VAL A 56 -15.17 -1.44 -13.00
C VAL A 56 -15.69 -2.61 -12.17
N LYS A 57 -16.46 -3.52 -12.77
CA LYS A 57 -16.95 -4.73 -12.08
C LYS A 57 -15.80 -5.62 -11.63
N GLN A 58 -14.79 -5.84 -12.47
CA GLN A 58 -13.62 -6.63 -12.10
C GLN A 58 -12.77 -5.96 -11.00
N ILE A 59 -12.55 -4.65 -11.06
CA ILE A 59 -11.86 -3.91 -9.99
C ILE A 59 -12.57 -4.11 -8.65
N LYS A 60 -13.90 -3.97 -8.63
CA LYS A 60 -14.71 -4.20 -7.42
C LYS A 60 -14.54 -5.63 -6.88
N ASN A 61 -14.54 -6.63 -7.76
CA ASN A 61 -14.35 -8.03 -7.36
C ASN A 61 -12.95 -8.27 -6.77
N GLU A 62 -11.89 -7.73 -7.38
CA GLU A 62 -10.52 -7.87 -6.84
C GLU A 62 -10.39 -7.20 -5.47
N LEU A 63 -11.02 -6.03 -5.26
CA LEU A 63 -11.09 -5.40 -3.94
C LEU A 63 -11.82 -6.28 -2.92
N ILE A 64 -12.99 -6.82 -3.28
CA ILE A 64 -13.76 -7.70 -2.38
C ILE A 64 -12.93 -8.93 -2.00
N ASN A 65 -12.26 -9.56 -2.96
CA ASN A 65 -11.39 -10.72 -2.70
C ASN A 65 -10.26 -10.36 -1.73
N LEU A 66 -9.60 -9.22 -1.94
CA LEU A 66 -8.49 -8.76 -1.11
C LEU A 66 -8.88 -8.55 0.36
N TYR A 67 -10.10 -8.07 0.63
CA TYR A 67 -10.59 -7.91 2.00
C TYR A 67 -11.17 -9.19 2.61
N ASN A 68 -11.50 -10.19 1.78
CA ASN A 68 -12.02 -11.48 2.22
C ASN A 68 -10.93 -12.54 2.46
N GLU A 69 -9.73 -12.34 1.91
CA GLU A 69 -8.54 -13.13 2.25
C GLU A 69 -8.14 -12.82 3.71
N LYS A 70 -8.50 -13.72 4.63
CA LYS A 70 -8.11 -13.68 6.06
C LYS A 70 -6.68 -14.13 6.26
#